data_AF-A0AAV4BHQ1-F1
#
_entry.id   AF-A0AAV4BHQ1-F1
#
_cell.length_a   1.000
_cell.length_b   1.000
_cell.length_c   1.000
_cell.angle_alpha   90.00
_cell.angle_beta   90.00
_cell.angle_gamma   90.00
#
_symmetry.space_group_name_H-M   'P 1'
#
loop_
_entity.id
_entity.type
_entity.pdbx_description
1 polymer ?
#
loop_
_entity_poly.entity_id
_entity_poly.type
_entity_poly.pdbx_seq_one_letter_code
_entity_poly.pdbx_strand_id
1 'polypeptide(L)'
;MPRSLCIAFSGNDSWCKGMRCRIAIELAFNAKHYLDKEMLSATCDGEPKIHKFLDVIPKLSDPIVSGNENDINVTSTFRAEVMKTCVPCTFMGMWQLCAAEAFLNIKIISVYSSLG
;
A
#
# COMPACT_ATOMS: atom_id res chain seq x y z
N MET A 1 1.24 -7.13 -7.60
CA MET A 1 -0.13 -6.83 -7.14
C MET A 1 -1.13 -6.53 -8.27
N PRO A 2 -0.96 -5.54 -9.18
CA PRO A 2 -2.03 -5.17 -10.14
C PRO A 2 -2.48 -6.30 -11.06
N ARG A 3 -1.52 -7.12 -11.51
CA ARG A 3 -1.77 -8.32 -12.31
C ARG A 3 -2.66 -9.31 -11.56
N SER A 4 -2.30 -9.63 -10.32
CA SER A 4 -3.05 -10.53 -9.44
C SER A 4 -4.47 -10.02 -9.17
N LEU A 5 -4.62 -8.70 -8.93
CA LEU A 5 -5.93 -8.07 -8.74
C LEU A 5 -6.79 -8.17 -10.00
N CYS A 6 -6.23 -7.93 -11.18
CA CYS A 6 -6.95 -8.09 -12.44
C CYS A 6 -7.40 -9.54 -12.67
N ILE A 7 -6.52 -10.50 -12.42
CA ILE A 7 -6.87 -11.92 -12.57
C ILE A 7 -7.98 -12.29 -11.58
N ALA A 8 -7.87 -11.88 -10.33
CA ALA A 8 -8.87 -12.18 -9.30
C ALA A 8 -10.25 -11.55 -9.61
N PHE A 9 -10.27 -10.33 -10.16
CA PHE A 9 -11.51 -9.59 -10.42
C PHE A 9 -12.14 -9.88 -11.78
N SER A 10 -11.32 -10.09 -12.82
CA SER A 10 -11.77 -10.15 -14.22
C SER A 10 -11.38 -11.43 -14.96
N GLY A 11 -10.69 -12.37 -14.29
CA GLY A 11 -10.24 -13.64 -14.88
C GLY A 11 -9.10 -13.50 -15.90
N ASN A 12 -8.58 -12.28 -16.15
CA ASN A 12 -7.44 -12.03 -17.03
C ASN A 12 -6.62 -10.83 -16.55
N ASP A 13 -5.44 -10.62 -17.12
CA ASP A 13 -4.52 -9.54 -16.72
C ASP A 13 -4.40 -8.39 -17.73
N SER A 14 -5.23 -8.39 -18.79
CA SER A 14 -5.18 -7.39 -19.86
C SER A 14 -5.33 -5.96 -19.34
N TRP A 15 -6.03 -5.80 -18.22
CA TRP A 15 -6.32 -4.51 -17.61
C TRP A 15 -5.38 -4.11 -16.46
N CYS A 16 -4.25 -4.80 -16.28
CA CYS A 16 -3.31 -4.53 -15.19
C CYS A 16 -2.77 -3.09 -15.16
N LYS A 17 -2.60 -2.46 -16.33
CA LYS A 17 -2.24 -1.04 -16.44
C LYS A 17 -3.37 -0.12 -15.95
N GLY A 18 -4.61 -0.43 -16.33
CA GLY A 18 -5.80 0.33 -15.87
C GLY A 18 -5.99 0.23 -14.36
N MET A 19 -5.83 -0.98 -13.80
CA MET A 19 -5.86 -1.23 -12.35
C MET A 19 -4.81 -0.38 -11.62
N ARG A 20 -3.59 -0.32 -12.14
CA ARG A 20 -2.50 0.50 -11.61
C ARG A 20 -2.83 1.99 -11.61
N CYS A 21 -3.42 2.51 -12.69
CA CYS A 21 -3.88 3.89 -12.75
C CYS A 21 -4.97 4.18 -11.71
N ARG A 22 -5.93 3.26 -11.53
CA ARG A 22 -7.00 3.43 -10.52
C ARG A 22 -6.46 3.49 -9.10
N ILE A 23 -5.50 2.62 -8.76
CA ILE A 23 -4.82 2.66 -7.45
C ILE A 23 -4.14 4.02 -7.25
N ALA A 24 -3.39 4.51 -8.24
CA ALA A 24 -2.69 5.78 -8.13
C ALA A 24 -3.66 6.97 -7.97
N ILE A 25 -4.77 6.98 -8.72
CA ILE A 25 -5.82 8.00 -8.61
C ILE A 25 -6.45 7.95 -7.22
N GLU A 26 -6.85 6.78 -6.75
CA GLU A 26 -7.46 6.60 -5.43
C GLU A 26 -6.57 7.16 -4.31
N LEU A 27 -5.28 6.80 -4.31
CA LEU A 27 -4.32 7.31 -3.33
C LEU A 27 -4.10 8.82 -3.42
N ALA A 28 -4.06 9.38 -4.64
CA ALA A 28 -3.83 10.81 -4.83
C ALA A 28 -5.04 11.65 -4.38
N PHE A 29 -6.25 11.22 -4.72
CA PHE A 29 -7.49 11.95 -4.38
C PHE A 29 -7.90 11.78 -2.92
N ASN A 30 -7.66 10.60 -2.34
CA ASN A 30 -8.06 10.28 -0.96
C ASN A 30 -6.87 10.27 0.02
N ALA A 31 -5.78 10.98 -0.29
CA ALA A 31 -4.56 11.02 0.51
C ALA A 31 -4.81 11.33 2.00
N LYS A 32 -5.78 12.20 2.32
CA LYS A 32 -6.13 12.54 3.71
C LYS A 32 -6.62 11.33 4.50
N HIS A 33 -7.37 10.43 3.86
CA HIS A 33 -7.89 9.21 4.49
C HIS A 33 -6.75 8.23 4.81
N TYR A 34 -5.81 8.04 3.88
CA TYR A 34 -4.67 7.13 4.07
C TYR A 34 -3.59 7.65 5.03
N LEU A 35 -3.62 8.95 5.34
CA LEU A 35 -2.76 9.59 6.31
C LEU A 35 -3.48 9.81 7.66
N ASP A 36 -4.74 9.39 7.78
CA ASP A 36 -5.50 9.52 9.01
C ASP A 36 -4.97 8.57 10.08
N LYS A 37 -4.89 9.06 11.33
CA LYS A 37 -4.32 8.32 12.45
C LYS A 37 -5.11 7.05 12.75
N GLU A 38 -6.44 7.12 12.62
CA GLU A 38 -7.30 5.96 12.83
C GLU A 38 -7.02 4.88 11.79
N MET A 39 -6.92 5.25 10.50
CA MET A 39 -6.59 4.31 9.41
C MET A 39 -5.21 3.68 9.61
N LEU A 40 -4.19 4.49 9.92
CA LEU A 40 -2.83 4.01 10.18
C LEU A 40 -2.79 3.07 11.39
N SER A 41 -3.64 3.30 12.40
CA SER A 41 -3.75 2.43 13.58
C SER A 41 -4.57 1.16 13.37
N ALA A 42 -5.62 1.20 12.52
CA ALA A 42 -6.51 0.09 12.26
C ALA A 42 -5.85 -1.02 11.42
N THR A 43 -4.82 -0.67 10.63
CA THR A 43 -3.96 -1.67 9.98
C THR A 43 -3.05 -2.45 10.96
N CYS A 44 -3.16 -2.21 12.28
CA CYS A 44 -2.36 -2.82 13.35
C CYS A 44 -3.19 -3.60 14.38
N ASP A 45 -4.16 -4.42 13.97
CA ASP A 45 -4.85 -5.32 14.92
C ASP A 45 -3.87 -6.38 15.48
N GLY A 46 -3.13 -5.97 16.52
CA GLY A 46 -2.06 -6.69 17.21
C GLY A 46 -1.23 -5.71 18.06
N GLU A 47 -1.69 -5.47 19.30
CA GLU A 47 -1.16 -4.54 20.33
C GLU A 47 -0.48 -3.23 19.85
N PRO A 48 -1.06 -2.05 20.17
CA PRO A 48 -0.61 -0.78 19.64
C PRO A 48 0.73 -0.38 20.26
N LYS A 49 1.82 -0.67 19.56
CA LYS A 49 3.02 0.16 19.64
C LYS A 49 3.07 0.94 18.33
N ILE A 50 2.61 2.19 18.37
CA ILE A 50 2.67 3.14 17.23
C ILE A 50 4.09 3.19 16.64
N HIS A 51 5.13 2.97 17.47
CA HIS A 51 6.51 2.81 17.06
C HIS A 51 6.75 1.63 16.08
N LYS A 52 6.03 0.51 16.22
CA LYS A 52 6.16 -0.66 15.34
C LYS A 52 5.54 -0.47 13.96
N PHE A 53 4.55 0.42 13.79
CA PHE A 53 3.98 0.67 12.47
C PHE A 53 4.96 1.46 11.59
N LEU A 54 5.65 2.43 12.20
CA LEU A 54 6.80 3.12 11.60
C LEU A 54 7.97 2.16 11.36
N ASP A 55 8.10 1.06 12.11
CA ASP A 55 9.11 0.01 11.84
C ASP A 55 8.69 -0.97 10.73
N VAL A 56 7.39 -1.15 10.47
CA VAL A 56 6.86 -2.14 9.52
C VAL A 56 6.71 -1.56 8.12
N ILE A 57 6.33 -0.28 7.98
CA ILE A 57 6.26 0.37 6.66
C ILE A 57 7.61 0.32 5.93
N PRO A 58 8.77 0.66 6.53
CA PRO A 58 10.08 0.53 5.90
C PRO A 58 10.50 -0.92 5.59
N LYS A 59 9.90 -1.90 6.27
CA LYS A 59 10.16 -3.34 6.03
C LYS A 59 9.32 -3.92 4.90
N LEU A 60 8.15 -3.32 4.62
CA LEU A 60 7.24 -3.72 3.54
C LEU A 60 7.36 -2.84 2.28
N SER A 61 7.94 -1.65 2.42
CA SER A 61 8.35 -0.78 1.32
C SER A 61 9.79 -1.13 0.94
N ASP A 62 10.14 -1.14 -0.34
CA ASP A 62 11.55 -1.24 -0.75
C ASP A 62 12.40 -0.25 0.07
N PRO A 63 13.56 -0.66 0.61
CA PRO A 63 14.26 0.10 1.62
C PRO A 63 14.67 1.45 1.05
N ILE A 64 13.94 2.50 1.42
CA ILE A 64 14.39 3.87 1.24
C ILE A 64 15.46 4.08 2.31
N VAL A 65 16.67 3.58 2.02
CA VAL A 65 17.87 3.86 2.81
C VAL A 65 18.21 5.32 2.56
N SER A 66 17.90 6.17 3.54
CA SER A 66 18.58 7.46 3.71
C SER A 66 18.19 8.09 5.04
N GLY A 67 18.98 7.80 6.08
CA GLY A 67 19.32 8.74 7.15
C GLY A 67 18.25 9.05 8.20
N ASN A 68 18.58 8.70 9.45
CA ASN A 68 17.90 9.04 10.71
C ASN A 68 16.60 8.28 11.01
N GLU A 69 16.75 7.24 11.81
CA GLU A 69 15.72 6.30 12.29
C GLU A 69 14.60 6.93 13.15
N ASN A 70 14.57 8.26 13.36
CA ASN A 70 13.66 8.91 14.31
C ASN A 70 12.66 9.89 13.70
N ASP A 71 12.60 10.08 12.38
CA ASP A 71 11.62 10.99 11.78
C ASP A 71 11.22 10.55 10.37
N ILE A 72 10.58 9.38 10.27
CA ILE A 72 9.92 8.99 9.01
C ILE A 72 8.76 9.96 8.82
N ASN A 73 8.97 10.98 7.98
CA ASN A 73 7.92 11.85 7.53
C ASN A 73 6.95 11.03 6.67
N VAL A 74 5.92 10.48 7.32
CA VAL A 74 4.88 9.61 6.73
C VAL A 74 4.28 10.23 5.47
N THR A 75 4.11 11.56 5.45
CA THR A 75 3.57 12.27 4.27
C THR A 75 4.53 12.20 3.09
N SER A 76 5.83 12.35 3.33
CA SER A 76 6.86 12.24 2.27
C SER A 76 6.99 10.80 1.76
N THR A 77 6.95 9.81 2.66
CA THR A 77 6.96 8.38 2.31
C THR A 77 5.72 8.01 1.51
N PHE A 78 4.54 8.46 1.93
CA PHE A 78 3.29 8.27 1.21
C PHE A 78 3.38 8.83 -0.20
N ARG A 79 3.82 10.08 -0.37
CA ARG A 79 3.99 10.69 -1.69
C ARG A 79 4.96 9.89 -2.57
N ALA A 80 6.08 9.43 -2.02
CA ALA A 80 7.03 8.61 -2.76
C ALA A 80 6.40 7.28 -3.22
N GLU A 81 5.66 6.60 -2.34
CA GLU A 81 4.94 5.36 -2.65
C GLU A 81 3.82 5.57 -3.71
N VAL A 82 3.08 6.67 -3.63
CA VAL A 82 2.11 7.05 -4.66
C VAL A 82 2.79 7.25 -6.01
N MET A 83 3.91 7.98 -6.05
CA MET A 83 4.66 8.19 -7.30
C MET A 83 5.26 6.90 -7.85
N LYS A 84 5.78 6.01 -6.98
CA LYS A 84 6.25 4.67 -7.39
C LYS A 84 5.14 3.85 -8.03
N THR A 85 3.88 4.05 -7.63
CA THR A 85 2.71 3.39 -8.24
C THR A 85 2.60 3.74 -9.73
N CYS A 86 3.15 4.86 -10.21
CA CYS A 86 3.14 5.22 -11.63
C CYS A 86 4.27 4.57 -12.45
N VAL A 87 5.31 4.01 -11.81
CA VAL A 87 6.49 3.45 -12.50
C VAL A 87 6.27 1.97 -12.83
N PRO A 88 6.35 1.52 -14.09
CA PRO A 88 6.19 0.10 -14.43
C PRO A 88 7.09 -0.83 -13.60
N CYS A 89 6.60 -2.04 -13.33
CA CYS A 89 7.34 -3.09 -12.62
C CYS A 89 7.75 -2.79 -11.16
N THR A 90 7.34 -1.67 -10.55
CA THR A 90 7.53 -1.49 -9.10
C THR A 90 6.58 -2.34 -8.28
N PHE A 91 7.08 -2.80 -7.13
CA PHE A 91 6.29 -3.43 -6.10
C PHE A 91 5.31 -2.42 -5.48
N MET A 92 4.22 -2.95 -4.96
CA MET A 92 3.15 -2.16 -4.34
C MET A 92 2.91 -2.72 -2.94
N GLY A 93 2.86 -1.83 -1.97
CA GLY A 93 2.71 -2.14 -0.55
C GLY A 93 1.28 -2.00 -0.05
N MET A 94 1.16 -1.80 1.27
CA MET A 94 -0.11 -1.84 1.96
C MET A 94 -1.07 -0.73 1.53
N TRP A 95 -0.59 0.49 1.31
CA TRP A 95 -1.45 1.60 0.85
C TRP A 95 -2.11 1.29 -0.48
N GLN A 96 -1.38 0.74 -1.45
CA GLN A 96 -1.94 0.37 -2.74
C GLN A 96 -2.98 -0.75 -2.61
N LEU A 97 -2.82 -1.66 -1.65
CA LEU A 97 -3.77 -2.72 -1.36
C LEU A 97 -5.05 -2.16 -0.73
N CYS A 98 -4.95 -1.29 0.27
CA CYS A 98 -6.10 -0.59 0.86
C CYS A 98 -6.83 0.28 -0.18
N ALA A 99 -6.10 0.94 -1.08
CA ALA A 99 -6.69 1.66 -2.20
C ALA A 99 -7.45 0.73 -3.13
N ALA A 100 -6.89 -0.44 -3.46
CA ALA A 100 -7.59 -1.44 -4.25
C ALA A 100 -8.87 -1.93 -3.58
N GLU A 101 -8.86 -2.20 -2.28
CA GLU A 101 -10.07 -2.57 -1.52
C GLU A 101 -11.14 -1.48 -1.61
N ALA A 102 -10.74 -0.22 -1.40
CA ALA A 102 -11.64 0.92 -1.37
C ALA A 102 -12.38 1.12 -2.70
N PHE A 103 -11.67 1.18 -3.83
CA PHE A 103 -12.35 1.45 -5.11
C PHE A 103 -13.00 0.20 -5.72
N LEU A 104 -12.51 -1.00 -5.42
CA LEU A 104 -13.17 -2.25 -5.86
C LEU A 104 -14.39 -2.56 -5.00
N ASN A 105 -14.50 -1.95 -3.82
CA ASN A 105 -15.52 -2.23 -2.81
C ASN A 105 -15.54 -3.72 -2.41
N ILE A 106 -14.35 -4.29 -2.24
CA ILE A 106 -14.13 -5.72 -1.91
C ILE A 106 -13.05 -5.81 -0.83
N LYS A 107 -13.22 -6.74 0.11
CA LYS A 107 -12.20 -7.08 1.09
C LYS A 107 -11.13 -7.99 0.45
N ILE A 108 -9.87 -7.57 0.49
CA ILE A 108 -8.71 -8.27 -0.06
C ILE A 108 -7.88 -8.83 1.10
N ILE A 109 -7.77 -10.16 1.16
CA ILE A 109 -6.94 -10.83 2.16
C ILE A 109 -5.59 -11.17 1.53
N SER A 110 -4.54 -10.51 2.00
CA SER A 110 -3.16 -10.87 1.63
C SER A 110 -2.67 -11.99 2.53
N VAL A 111 -2.61 -13.22 1.99
CA VAL A 111 -2.11 -14.40 2.71
C VAL A 111 -0.64 -14.59 2.40
N TYR A 112 0.19 -14.59 3.44
CA TYR A 112 1.58 -15.02 3.35
C TYR A 112 1.64 -16.48 3.77
N SER A 113 2.14 -17.37 2.90
CA SER A 113 2.41 -18.74 3.33
C SER A 113 3.43 -18.67 4.46
N SER A 114 3.09 -19.21 5.64
CA SER A 114 4.11 -19.51 6.64
C SER A 114 5.15 -20.37 5.93
N LEU A 115 6.40 -19.91 5.90
CA LEU A 115 7.53 -20.68 5.39
C LEU A 115 7.41 -22.12 5.91
N GLY A 116 7.28 -23.08 4.99
CA GLY A 116 7.48 -24.49 5.27
C GLY A 116 8.94 -24.76 5.56
#